data_AF-A0A8R1EEX9-F1
#
_entry.id   AF-A0A8R1EEX9-F1
#
_cell.length_a   1.000
_cell.length_b   1.000
_cell.length_c   1.000
_cell.angle_alpha   90.00
_cell.angle_beta   90.00
_cell.angle_gamma   90.00
#
_symmetry.space_group_name_H-M   'P 1'
#
loop_
_entity.id
_entity.type
_entity.pdbx_description
1 polymer ?
#
loop_
_entity_poly.entity_id
_entity_poly.type
_entity_poly.pdbx_seq_one_letter_code
_entity_poly.pdbx_strand_id
1 'polypeptide(L)'
;MKNVKVNTKESMPVRKHYSNSHRIGDFILEGKPGATFDIPFKGGDHGYDYHVENMHTIMFARGPAFKKYSVAPAFQNVQYMNLWLTLLGIEGALPNNGTVGFFDSILEKAPKRENKWESMGECDNFGSSQVLECQKMPAAEKNKLASKLSSCPLAKSFPVYSKDYCYQSYCENTVIVNHDPDDCRKAVIEVLNAFSEKSSSDFSFLNTKYSIQCPFANHSSMAFFSAGSTSMSKMADAQFVFPAYFQRNSRTVATKTQDYTTKYRKLYVISGLATDTNRDGHADQLAGSPTHFYRILIRCLDSWVSTNPPACKNTGCARAFTFPILDEQ
;
A
#
# COMPACT_ATOMS: atom_id res chain seq x y z
N MET A 1 26.14 -4.96 -19.63
CA MET A 1 26.94 -5.16 -18.40
C MET A 1 26.24 -6.18 -17.53
N LYS A 2 26.90 -7.28 -17.12
CA LYS A 2 26.33 -8.19 -16.11
C LYS A 2 26.34 -7.47 -14.75
N ASN A 3 25.33 -7.67 -13.91
CA ASN A 3 25.24 -7.10 -12.54
C ASN A 3 25.03 -5.58 -12.41
N VAL A 4 24.57 -4.91 -13.46
CA VAL A 4 24.15 -3.50 -13.41
C VAL A 4 22.71 -3.39 -13.86
N LYS A 5 21.88 -2.70 -13.09
CA LYS A 5 20.54 -2.26 -13.48
C LYS A 5 20.60 -0.78 -13.83
N VAL A 6 20.08 -0.41 -15.00
CA VAL A 6 19.88 0.99 -15.36
C VAL A 6 18.46 1.37 -14.93
N ASN A 7 18.33 2.51 -14.27
CA ASN A 7 17.05 3.10 -13.95
C ASN A 7 17.05 4.55 -14.44
N THR A 8 15.87 5.05 -14.77
CA THR A 8 15.61 6.48 -14.89
C THR A 8 15.07 7.01 -13.55
N LYS A 9 14.79 8.31 -13.46
CA LYS A 9 14.12 8.89 -12.28
C LYS A 9 12.71 8.30 -12.07
N GLU A 10 12.03 7.94 -13.16
CA GLU A 10 10.69 7.31 -13.19
C GLU A 10 10.72 5.85 -12.72
N SER A 11 11.71 5.07 -13.17
CA SER A 11 11.78 3.64 -12.85
C SER A 11 12.52 3.33 -11.55
N MET A 12 13.05 4.37 -10.87
CA MET A 12 13.72 4.24 -9.58
C MET A 12 12.76 3.69 -8.52
N PRO A 13 13.13 2.63 -7.77
CA PRO A 13 12.30 2.15 -6.68
C PRO A 13 12.05 3.24 -5.62
N VAL A 14 10.78 3.56 -5.36
CA VAL A 14 10.34 4.61 -4.41
C VAL A 14 11.02 4.50 -3.05
N ARG A 15 11.24 3.27 -2.55
CA ARG A 15 11.94 3.01 -1.28
C ARG A 15 13.36 3.60 -1.16
N LYS A 16 13.96 4.03 -2.27
CA LYS A 16 15.27 4.67 -2.29
C LYS A 16 15.19 6.17 -2.10
N HIS A 17 14.02 6.79 -2.32
CA HIS A 17 13.83 8.24 -2.26
C HIS A 17 14.93 9.01 -3.02
N TYR A 18 15.25 8.54 -4.24
CA TYR A 18 16.40 9.00 -5.01
C TYR A 18 16.01 9.41 -6.45
N SER A 19 15.01 10.29 -6.55
CA SER A 19 14.52 10.80 -7.84
C SER A 19 14.28 12.31 -7.87
N ASN A 20 13.80 12.90 -6.77
CA ASN A 20 13.44 14.33 -6.70
C ASN A 20 14.62 15.25 -6.33
N SER A 21 15.63 15.33 -7.21
CA SER A 21 16.65 16.37 -7.12
C SER A 21 17.28 16.64 -8.48
N HIS A 22 17.51 17.91 -8.79
CA HIS A 22 18.27 18.31 -9.99
C HIS A 22 19.73 17.84 -9.97
N ARG A 23 20.25 17.43 -8.81
CA ARG A 23 21.60 16.88 -8.65
C ARG A 23 21.70 15.40 -9.00
N ILE A 24 20.56 14.73 -9.15
CA ILE A 24 20.49 13.33 -9.55
C ILE A 24 20.47 13.30 -11.09
N GLY A 25 21.40 12.53 -11.68
CA GLY A 25 21.46 12.34 -13.13
C GLY A 25 20.23 11.64 -13.68
N ASP A 26 20.01 11.75 -14.99
CA ASP A 26 18.82 11.20 -15.64
C ASP A 26 18.85 9.66 -15.75
N PHE A 27 20.06 9.10 -15.80
CA PHE A 27 20.31 7.66 -15.73
C PHE A 27 21.07 7.31 -14.45
N ILE A 28 20.52 6.38 -13.68
CA ILE A 28 21.10 5.86 -12.45
C ILE A 28 21.55 4.42 -12.69
N LEU A 29 22.86 4.19 -12.58
CA LEU A 29 23.46 2.87 -12.68
C LEU A 29 23.50 2.22 -11.29
N GLU A 30 22.68 1.21 -11.10
CA GLU A 30 22.63 0.41 -9.89
C GLU A 30 23.49 -0.86 -10.07
N GLY A 31 24.70 -0.82 -9.53
CA GLY A 31 25.56 -2.00 -9.44
C GLY A 31 25.13 -2.95 -8.32
N LYS A 32 25.46 -4.23 -8.47
CA LYS A 32 25.55 -5.17 -7.34
C LYS A 32 26.97 -5.18 -6.78
N PRO A 33 27.20 -5.63 -5.53
CA PRO A 33 28.54 -5.78 -4.97
C PRO A 33 29.53 -6.42 -5.95
N GLY A 34 30.67 -5.76 -6.17
CA GLY A 34 31.70 -6.16 -7.13
C GLY A 34 31.49 -5.63 -8.56
N ALA A 35 30.48 -4.79 -8.81
CA ALA A 35 30.31 -4.11 -10.09
C ALA A 35 31.31 -2.94 -10.23
N THR A 36 32.01 -2.89 -11.37
CA THR A 36 32.94 -1.80 -11.71
C THR A 36 32.47 -1.10 -12.98
N PHE A 37 32.40 0.23 -12.97
CA PHE A 37 31.88 1.02 -14.09
C PHE A 37 32.96 1.58 -15.03
N ASP A 38 34.22 1.53 -14.62
CA ASP A 38 35.33 2.09 -15.40
C ASP A 38 36.60 1.24 -15.20
N ILE A 39 37.43 1.60 -14.23
CA ILE A 39 38.70 0.91 -13.96
C ILE A 39 38.46 -0.24 -12.96
N PRO A 40 39.02 -1.44 -13.20
CA PRO A 40 38.99 -2.53 -12.22
C PRO A 40 39.61 -2.08 -10.89
N PHE A 41 38.75 -1.85 -9.89
CA PHE A 41 39.15 -1.51 -8.54
C PHE A 41 39.35 -2.78 -7.72
N LYS A 42 40.47 -2.87 -6.98
CA LYS A 42 40.83 -4.03 -6.16
C LYS A 42 40.68 -3.79 -4.65
N GLY A 43 40.18 -2.64 -4.23
CA GLY A 43 39.91 -2.33 -2.82
C GLY A 43 38.47 -2.67 -2.42
N GLY A 44 38.14 -2.41 -1.14
CA GLY A 44 36.76 -2.45 -0.67
C GLY A 44 35.99 -1.19 -1.06
N ASP A 45 34.73 -1.34 -1.42
CA ASP A 45 33.84 -0.27 -1.85
C ASP A 45 32.46 -0.33 -1.16
N HIS A 46 31.65 0.69 -1.37
CA HIS A 46 30.30 0.82 -0.81
C HIS A 46 29.43 1.73 -1.71
N GLY A 47 28.17 1.92 -1.33
CA GLY A 47 27.21 2.74 -2.10
C GLY A 47 26.21 1.92 -2.92
N TYR A 48 26.19 0.60 -2.70
CA TYR A 48 25.17 -0.30 -3.25
C TYR A 48 23.82 -0.10 -2.58
N ASP A 49 22.82 -0.85 -3.04
CA ASP A 49 21.50 -0.89 -2.42
C ASP A 49 21.59 -1.16 -0.91
N TYR A 50 20.97 -0.30 -0.10
CA TYR A 50 21.04 -0.37 1.36
C TYR A 50 20.41 -1.63 1.96
N HIS A 51 19.68 -2.43 1.17
CA HIS A 51 19.20 -3.77 1.57
C HIS A 51 20.27 -4.86 1.48
N VAL A 52 21.43 -4.58 0.87
CA VAL A 52 22.55 -5.51 0.86
C VAL A 52 23.17 -5.53 2.26
N GLU A 53 23.30 -6.72 2.84
CA GLU A 53 23.78 -6.90 4.22
C GLU A 53 25.13 -6.21 4.50
N ASN A 54 26.04 -6.25 3.53
CA ASN A 54 27.36 -5.59 3.65
C ASN A 54 27.29 -4.05 3.70
N MET A 55 26.14 -3.44 3.38
CA MET A 55 25.91 -2.00 3.48
C MET A 55 25.25 -1.59 4.81
N HIS A 56 24.86 -2.55 5.66
CA HIS A 56 24.23 -2.26 6.93
C HIS A 56 25.23 -1.62 7.90
N THR A 57 24.76 -0.62 8.64
CA THR A 57 25.54 0.07 9.68
C THR A 57 25.24 -0.51 11.07
N ILE A 58 26.10 -0.18 12.04
CA ILE A 58 25.95 -0.61 13.43
C ILE A 58 25.50 0.58 14.29
N MET A 59 24.64 0.33 15.27
CA MET A 59 24.20 1.32 16.26
C MET A 59 24.23 0.72 17.66
N PHE A 60 24.86 1.44 18.59
CA PHE A 60 24.81 1.17 20.02
C PHE A 60 24.48 2.46 20.75
N ALA A 61 23.59 2.39 21.73
CA ALA A 61 23.26 3.49 22.61
C ALA A 61 23.39 3.07 24.07
N ARG A 62 24.03 3.93 24.88
CA ARG A 62 24.15 3.74 26.32
C ARG A 62 23.98 5.08 27.01
N GLY A 63 23.07 5.13 27.98
CA GLY A 63 22.82 6.32 28.77
C GLY A 63 21.57 6.15 29.64
N PRO A 64 21.32 7.09 30.57
CA PRO A 64 20.20 7.02 31.49
C PRO A 64 18.82 7.14 30.82
N ALA A 65 18.77 7.64 29.58
CA ALA A 65 17.53 7.77 28.82
C ALA A 65 17.09 6.45 28.16
N PHE A 66 18.00 5.49 27.99
CA PHE A 66 17.73 4.23 27.30
C PHE A 66 17.50 3.09 28.29
N LYS A 67 16.51 2.25 27.99
CA LYS A 67 16.28 1.01 28.73
C LYS A 67 17.49 0.10 28.62
N LYS A 68 17.87 -0.50 29.75
CA LYS A 68 18.97 -1.48 29.77
C LYS A 68 18.58 -2.73 28.96
N TYR A 69 19.58 -3.32 28.29
CA TYR A 69 19.45 -4.58 27.53
C TYR A 69 18.32 -4.60 26.48
N SER A 70 17.94 -3.44 25.97
CA SER A 70 16.91 -3.32 24.93
C SER A 70 17.50 -3.42 23.53
N VAL A 71 16.77 -4.08 22.63
CA VAL A 71 17.14 -4.25 21.22
C VAL A 71 16.02 -3.67 20.37
N ALA A 72 16.35 -2.68 19.54
CA ALA A 72 15.44 -2.16 18.54
C ALA A 72 15.40 -3.09 17.31
N PRO A 73 14.28 -3.16 16.57
CA PRO A 73 14.27 -3.83 15.26
C PRO A 73 15.22 -3.12 14.30
N ALA A 74 15.64 -3.77 13.22
CA ALA A 74 16.42 -3.10 12.16
C ALA A 74 15.66 -1.87 11.63
N PHE A 75 16.37 -0.75 11.47
CA PHE A 75 15.77 0.54 11.10
C PHE A 75 16.69 1.34 10.17
N GLN A 76 16.13 2.35 9.51
CA GLN A 76 16.89 3.28 8.67
C GLN A 76 17.44 4.45 9.49
N ASN A 77 18.66 4.90 9.20
CA ASN A 77 19.33 5.98 9.95
C ASN A 77 18.56 7.32 9.96
N VAL A 78 17.61 7.53 9.03
CA VAL A 78 16.71 8.69 9.04
C VAL A 78 15.89 8.82 10.34
N GLN A 79 15.71 7.72 11.08
CA GLN A 79 15.01 7.71 12.36
C GLN A 79 15.78 8.45 13.48
N TYR A 80 17.10 8.64 13.33
CA TYR A 80 17.93 9.25 14.38
C TYR A 80 17.54 10.66 14.74
N MET A 81 17.10 11.47 13.78
CA MET A 81 16.80 12.88 14.07
C MET A 81 15.71 13.00 15.16
N ASN A 82 14.64 12.22 15.07
CA ASN A 82 13.60 12.20 16.10
C ASN A 82 14.10 11.69 17.45
N LEU A 83 15.01 10.72 17.47
CA LEU A 83 15.65 10.27 18.72
C LEU A 83 16.43 11.41 19.38
N TRP A 84 17.24 12.14 18.62
CA TRP A 84 18.04 13.26 19.14
C TRP A 84 17.17 14.38 19.67
N LEU A 85 16.13 14.77 18.91
CA LEU A 85 15.19 15.79 19.35
C LEU A 85 14.47 15.39 20.65
N THR A 86 14.10 14.11 20.79
CA THR A 86 13.50 13.56 22.01
C THR A 86 14.45 13.65 23.20
N LEU A 87 15.70 13.20 23.03
CA LEU A 87 16.70 13.19 24.11
C LEU A 87 17.11 14.60 24.57
N LEU A 88 17.07 15.57 23.66
CA LEU A 88 17.34 16.98 23.93
C LEU A 88 16.12 17.75 24.47
N GLY A 89 14.93 17.15 24.48
CA GLY A 89 13.69 17.81 24.94
C GLY A 89 13.15 18.85 23.96
N ILE A 90 13.46 18.73 22.66
CA ILE A 90 13.07 19.67 21.59
C ILE A 90 12.35 18.94 20.44
N GLU A 91 11.47 17.99 20.76
CA GLU A 91 10.65 17.29 19.77
C GLU A 91 9.89 18.28 18.87
N GLY A 92 9.87 18.00 17.56
CA GLY A 92 9.20 18.86 16.57
C GLY A 92 9.97 20.13 16.18
N ALA A 93 11.14 20.40 16.76
CA ALA A 93 11.92 21.59 16.41
C ALA A 93 12.38 21.62 14.94
N LEU A 94 12.52 20.44 14.29
CA LEU A 94 12.94 20.33 12.90
C LEU A 94 12.09 19.30 12.14
N PRO A 95 11.58 19.64 10.94
CA PRO A 95 10.97 18.66 10.05
C PRO A 95 12.03 17.68 9.54
N ASN A 96 11.69 16.40 9.50
CA ASN A 96 12.55 15.33 8.99
C ASN A 96 11.71 14.12 8.55
N ASN A 97 12.31 13.17 7.83
CA ASN A 97 11.60 11.99 7.31
C ASN A 97 11.51 10.82 8.30
N GLY A 98 12.04 10.96 9.52
CA GLY A 98 11.92 9.95 10.56
C GLY A 98 10.48 9.85 11.07
N THR A 99 10.10 8.65 11.53
CA THR A 99 8.81 8.41 12.17
C THR A 99 8.89 8.80 13.63
N VAL A 100 8.10 9.79 14.04
CA VAL A 100 7.99 10.20 15.44
C VAL A 100 7.49 9.02 16.27
N GLY A 101 8.18 8.71 17.37
CA GLY A 101 7.84 7.58 18.25
C GLY A 101 8.47 6.24 17.93
N PHE A 102 9.26 6.14 16.86
CA PHE A 102 9.92 4.89 16.49
C PHE A 102 10.72 4.25 17.65
N PHE A 103 11.43 5.07 18.44
CA PHE A 103 12.29 4.60 19.54
C PHE A 103 11.63 4.60 20.93
N ASP A 104 10.34 4.92 21.05
CA ASP A 104 9.69 5.01 22.37
C ASP A 104 9.80 3.72 23.19
N SER A 105 9.74 2.58 22.52
CA SER A 105 9.82 1.27 23.16
C SER A 105 11.15 1.04 23.89
N ILE A 106 12.24 1.71 23.48
CA ILE A 106 13.58 1.56 24.04
C ILE A 106 13.99 2.69 25.00
N LEU A 107 13.14 3.71 25.20
CA LEU A 107 13.41 4.82 26.12
C LEU A 107 12.82 4.56 27.51
N GLU A 108 13.57 4.88 28.57
CA GLU A 108 13.10 4.74 29.96
C GLU A 108 11.88 5.61 30.25
N LYS A 109 11.86 6.83 29.68
CA LYS A 109 10.77 7.80 29.83
C LYS A 109 10.35 8.32 28.46
N ALA A 110 9.64 7.49 27.70
CA ALA A 110 9.10 7.90 26.42
C ALA A 110 8.01 8.99 26.59
N PRO A 111 7.95 9.99 25.68
CA PRO A 111 6.85 10.95 25.64
C PRO A 111 5.50 10.26 25.46
N LYS A 112 4.44 10.77 26.11
CA LYS A 112 3.08 10.31 25.85
C LYS A 112 2.63 10.88 24.50
N ARG A 113 2.29 9.99 23.55
CA ARG A 113 1.82 10.40 22.23
C ARG A 113 0.30 10.34 22.16
N GLU A 114 -0.33 11.44 21.77
CA GLU A 114 -1.77 11.52 21.52
C GLU A 114 -2.07 11.29 20.04
N ASN A 115 -2.99 10.38 19.73
CA ASN A 115 -3.49 10.19 18.37
C ASN A 115 -4.70 11.13 18.16
N LYS A 116 -4.45 12.31 17.55
CA LYS A 116 -5.47 13.37 17.33
C LYS A 116 -6.23 13.25 16.01
N TRP A 117 -6.29 12.07 15.42
CA TRP A 117 -6.77 11.94 14.05
C TRP A 117 -8.30 11.72 14.01
N GLU A 118 -9.00 12.36 13.08
CA GLU A 118 -10.43 12.15 12.80
C GLU A 118 -10.62 10.88 11.97
N SER A 119 -11.41 9.92 12.47
CA SER A 119 -11.59 8.63 11.79
C SER A 119 -12.31 8.83 10.45
N MET A 120 -11.85 8.15 9.41
CA MET A 120 -12.49 8.17 8.10
C MET A 120 -13.92 7.61 8.19
N GLY A 121 -14.88 8.38 7.66
CA GLY A 121 -16.30 8.03 7.63
C GLY A 121 -16.68 7.13 6.46
N GLU A 122 -17.87 6.53 6.55
CA GLU A 122 -18.52 5.90 5.40
C GLU A 122 -18.93 7.00 4.39
N CYS A 123 -18.81 6.71 3.08
CA CYS A 123 -19.29 7.63 2.05
C CYS A 123 -20.80 7.83 2.10
N ASP A 124 -21.29 8.89 1.44
CA ASP A 124 -22.73 9.17 1.34
C ASP A 124 -23.52 7.95 0.88
N ASN A 125 -24.58 7.66 1.62
CA ASN A 125 -25.38 6.44 1.49
C ASN A 125 -26.78 6.77 0.93
N PHE A 126 -27.08 6.29 -0.27
CA PHE A 126 -28.37 6.52 -0.95
C PHE A 126 -29.46 5.49 -0.61
N GLY A 127 -29.18 4.57 0.32
CA GLY A 127 -30.17 3.76 1.03
C GLY A 127 -30.48 2.38 0.45
N SER A 128 -30.44 2.18 -0.87
CA SER A 128 -30.69 0.86 -1.47
C SER A 128 -29.38 0.11 -1.68
N SER A 129 -29.14 -1.00 -0.96
CA SER A 129 -27.99 -1.87 -1.24
C SER A 129 -28.39 -2.98 -2.23
N GLN A 130 -28.15 -2.72 -3.51
CA GLN A 130 -28.43 -3.63 -4.61
C GLN A 130 -27.22 -3.71 -5.54
N VAL A 131 -27.23 -4.73 -6.41
CA VAL A 131 -26.18 -4.94 -7.41
C VAL A 131 -26.51 -4.10 -8.64
N LEU A 132 -25.71 -3.07 -8.90
CA LEU A 132 -25.66 -2.40 -10.19
C LEU A 132 -24.67 -3.14 -11.09
N GLU A 133 -25.15 -3.62 -12.23
CA GLU A 133 -24.38 -4.42 -13.18
C GLU A 133 -23.61 -3.50 -14.14
N CYS A 134 -22.29 -3.52 -14.07
CA CYS A 134 -21.43 -2.70 -14.95
C CYS A 134 -20.88 -3.49 -16.14
N GLN A 135 -20.69 -4.79 -15.97
CA GLN A 135 -20.45 -5.73 -17.05
C GLN A 135 -21.41 -6.89 -16.91
N LYS A 136 -21.75 -7.54 -18.04
CA LYS A 136 -22.72 -8.61 -18.10
C LYS A 136 -22.40 -9.72 -17.09
N MET A 137 -23.35 -10.02 -16.21
CA MET A 137 -23.21 -10.94 -15.09
C MET A 137 -24.17 -12.13 -15.21
N PRO A 138 -23.76 -13.37 -14.90
CA PRO A 138 -24.68 -14.49 -14.77
C PRO A 138 -25.73 -14.25 -13.67
N ALA A 139 -26.99 -14.62 -13.92
CA ALA A 139 -28.08 -14.41 -12.97
C ALA A 139 -27.85 -15.06 -11.60
N ALA A 140 -27.21 -16.24 -11.57
CA ALA A 140 -26.85 -16.91 -10.32
C ALA A 140 -25.85 -16.11 -9.46
N GLU A 141 -24.84 -15.50 -10.09
CA GLU A 141 -23.87 -14.62 -9.41
C GLU A 141 -24.56 -13.34 -8.91
N LYS A 142 -25.43 -12.75 -9.72
CA LYS A 142 -26.20 -11.56 -9.35
C LYS A 142 -27.05 -11.78 -8.11
N ASN A 143 -27.76 -12.91 -8.06
CA ASN A 143 -28.58 -13.27 -6.91
C ASN A 143 -27.73 -13.55 -5.66
N LYS A 144 -26.58 -14.23 -5.81
CA LYS A 144 -25.63 -14.49 -4.70
C LYS A 144 -25.08 -13.19 -4.14
N LEU A 145 -24.68 -12.25 -5.00
CA LEU A 145 -24.18 -10.93 -4.60
C LEU A 145 -25.27 -10.07 -3.95
N ALA A 146 -26.47 -10.03 -4.52
CA ALA A 146 -27.58 -9.25 -3.98
C ALA A 146 -27.99 -9.72 -2.58
N SER A 147 -28.08 -11.03 -2.37
CA SER A 147 -28.33 -11.64 -1.06
C SER A 147 -27.22 -11.33 -0.06
N LYS A 148 -25.96 -11.31 -0.53
CA LYS A 148 -24.83 -10.96 0.32
C LYS A 148 -24.89 -9.50 0.74
N LEU A 149 -24.96 -8.57 -0.21
CA LEU A 149 -25.02 -7.11 0.06
C LEU A 149 -26.16 -6.72 1.02
N SER A 150 -27.33 -7.34 0.89
CA SER A 150 -28.48 -7.06 1.75
C SER A 150 -28.35 -7.61 3.19
N SER A 151 -27.51 -8.61 3.40
CA SER A 151 -27.28 -9.25 4.71
C SER A 151 -26.01 -8.76 5.41
N CYS A 152 -25.37 -7.70 4.90
CA CYS A 152 -24.08 -7.25 5.40
C CYS A 152 -24.17 -6.61 6.79
N PRO A 153 -23.21 -6.92 7.68
CA PRO A 153 -23.13 -6.25 8.97
C PRO A 153 -23.02 -4.73 8.79
N LEU A 154 -23.63 -3.98 9.72
CA LEU A 154 -23.49 -2.53 9.76
C LEU A 154 -22.02 -2.12 9.82
N ALA A 155 -21.71 -1.05 9.09
CA ALA A 155 -20.37 -0.49 9.07
C ALA A 155 -19.98 0.02 10.48
N LYS A 156 -18.76 -0.27 10.91
CA LYS A 156 -18.16 0.15 12.17
C LYS A 156 -17.08 1.19 11.92
N SER A 157 -16.66 1.87 13.00
CA SER A 157 -15.53 2.79 12.95
C SER A 157 -14.30 2.09 12.36
N PHE A 158 -13.73 2.72 11.33
CA PHE A 158 -12.56 2.24 10.63
C PHE A 158 -11.33 3.01 11.16
N PRO A 159 -10.29 2.33 11.68
CA PRO A 159 -9.16 2.98 12.35
C PRO A 159 -8.13 3.53 11.34
N VAL A 160 -8.61 4.07 10.22
CA VAL A 160 -7.84 4.84 9.26
C VAL A 160 -8.44 6.23 9.25
N TYR A 161 -7.58 7.23 9.12
CA TYR A 161 -7.93 8.60 9.34
C TYR A 161 -7.72 9.39 8.06
N SER A 162 -8.74 10.14 7.67
CA SER A 162 -8.72 10.97 6.48
C SER A 162 -9.88 11.96 6.51
N LYS A 163 -9.64 13.16 5.97
CA LYS A 163 -10.69 14.16 5.70
C LYS A 163 -11.08 14.20 4.23
N ASP A 164 -10.17 13.79 3.34
CA ASP A 164 -10.34 13.86 1.90
C ASP A 164 -10.91 12.55 1.32
N TYR A 165 -10.92 11.48 2.11
CA TYR A 165 -11.37 10.16 1.69
C TYR A 165 -12.49 9.65 2.58
N CYS A 166 -13.34 8.81 1.99
CA CYS A 166 -14.35 8.03 2.69
C CYS A 166 -14.26 6.56 2.25
N TYR A 167 -14.90 5.66 3.01
CA TYR A 167 -14.97 4.25 2.64
C TYR A 167 -16.36 3.85 2.17
N GLN A 168 -16.39 2.96 1.18
CA GLN A 168 -17.57 2.25 0.71
C GLN A 168 -17.50 0.80 1.19
N SER A 169 -18.46 0.41 2.01
CA SER A 169 -18.59 -0.98 2.49
C SER A 169 -19.16 -1.90 1.40
N TYR A 170 -18.40 -2.91 1.05
CA TYR A 170 -18.79 -4.11 0.30
C TYR A 170 -18.65 -5.35 1.20
N CYS A 171 -19.05 -5.21 2.46
CA CYS A 171 -19.13 -6.29 3.45
C CYS A 171 -17.74 -6.75 3.92
N GLU A 172 -17.22 -7.88 3.41
CA GLU A 172 -15.85 -8.31 3.67
C GLU A 172 -14.80 -7.56 2.84
N ASN A 173 -15.25 -6.73 1.90
CA ASN A 173 -14.40 -5.87 1.10
C ASN A 173 -14.75 -4.40 1.36
N THR A 174 -13.79 -3.52 1.14
CA THR A 174 -14.00 -2.08 1.30
C THR A 174 -13.26 -1.33 0.21
N VAL A 175 -13.92 -0.35 -0.40
CA VAL A 175 -13.28 0.57 -1.34
C VAL A 175 -13.07 1.90 -0.63
N ILE A 176 -11.87 2.46 -0.72
CA ILE A 176 -11.56 3.82 -0.27
C ILE A 176 -11.54 4.70 -1.51
N VAL A 177 -12.31 5.79 -1.47
CA VAL A 177 -12.45 6.76 -2.54
C VAL A 177 -12.28 8.17 -1.99
N ASN A 178 -11.82 9.09 -2.84
CA ASN A 178 -11.80 10.50 -2.49
C ASN A 178 -13.23 11.07 -2.49
N HIS A 179 -13.46 12.14 -1.73
CA HIS A 179 -14.67 12.95 -1.84
C HIS A 179 -14.76 13.71 -3.17
N ASP A 180 -13.62 14.02 -3.78
CA ASP A 180 -13.52 14.56 -5.14
C ASP A 180 -13.83 13.45 -6.16
N PRO A 181 -14.95 13.55 -6.93
CA PRO A 181 -15.32 12.53 -7.91
C PRO A 181 -14.35 12.43 -9.10
N ASP A 182 -13.54 13.45 -9.36
CA ASP A 182 -12.56 13.47 -10.44
C ASP A 182 -11.24 12.78 -10.04
N ASP A 183 -11.06 12.47 -8.75
CA ASP A 183 -9.88 11.77 -8.26
C ASP A 183 -9.96 10.26 -8.53
N CYS A 184 -9.10 9.81 -9.43
CA CYS A 184 -9.01 8.41 -9.83
C CYS A 184 -8.25 7.53 -8.82
N ARG A 185 -7.67 8.09 -7.76
CA ARG A 185 -6.96 7.35 -6.71
C ARG A 185 -7.97 6.60 -5.86
N LYS A 186 -7.89 5.27 -5.94
CA LYS A 186 -8.74 4.36 -5.17
C LYS A 186 -7.88 3.31 -4.48
N ALA A 187 -8.37 2.82 -3.36
CA ALA A 187 -7.80 1.66 -2.69
C ALA A 187 -8.90 0.64 -2.38
N VAL A 188 -8.51 -0.62 -2.34
CA VAL A 188 -9.39 -1.74 -2.01
C VAL A 188 -8.76 -2.51 -0.88
N ILE A 189 -9.57 -2.77 0.14
CA ILE A 189 -9.23 -3.59 1.29
C ILE A 189 -10.01 -4.89 1.17
N GLU A 190 -9.29 -6.00 1.27
CA GLU A 190 -9.87 -7.34 1.18
C GLU A 190 -9.26 -8.26 2.24
N VAL A 191 -10.04 -9.27 2.62
CA VAL A 191 -9.54 -10.39 3.39
C VAL A 191 -9.47 -11.61 2.48
N LEU A 192 -8.25 -11.92 2.02
CA LEU A 192 -7.99 -13.09 1.20
C LEU A 192 -7.99 -14.35 2.05
N ASN A 193 -8.60 -15.41 1.53
CA ASN A 193 -8.61 -16.73 2.15
C ASN A 193 -8.24 -17.78 1.08
N ALA A 194 -7.29 -18.65 1.43
CA ALA A 194 -6.77 -19.68 0.53
C ALA A 194 -7.83 -20.69 0.07
N PHE A 195 -8.92 -20.83 0.82
CA PHE A 195 -10.00 -21.78 0.56
C PHE A 195 -11.24 -21.14 -0.09
N SER A 196 -11.21 -19.83 -0.37
CA SER A 196 -12.36 -19.17 -1.01
C SER A 196 -12.58 -19.68 -2.44
N GLU A 197 -13.85 -19.88 -2.80
CA GLU A 197 -14.26 -20.16 -4.17
C GLU A 197 -13.83 -19.00 -5.10
N LYS A 198 -13.15 -19.36 -6.17
CA LYS A 198 -12.76 -18.39 -7.21
C LYS A 198 -13.94 -18.20 -8.16
N SER A 199 -14.27 -16.95 -8.44
CA SER A 199 -15.20 -16.63 -9.53
C SER A 199 -14.46 -16.74 -10.86
N SER A 200 -14.99 -17.55 -11.77
CA SER A 200 -14.44 -17.77 -13.11
C SER A 200 -15.01 -16.81 -14.16
N SER A 201 -15.91 -15.91 -13.76
CA SER A 201 -16.63 -15.02 -14.68
C SER A 201 -16.02 -13.62 -14.71
N ASP A 202 -15.89 -13.07 -15.91
CA ASP A 202 -15.50 -11.68 -16.14
C ASP A 202 -16.74 -10.80 -16.14
N PHE A 203 -17.08 -10.31 -14.95
CA PHE A 203 -18.07 -9.29 -14.73
C PHE A 203 -17.53 -8.23 -13.77
N SER A 204 -18.25 -7.12 -13.66
CA SER A 204 -18.04 -6.13 -12.61
C SER A 204 -19.36 -5.54 -12.15
N PHE A 205 -19.40 -5.09 -10.91
CA PHE A 205 -20.60 -4.52 -10.30
C PHE A 205 -20.28 -3.39 -9.34
N LEU A 206 -21.31 -2.62 -8.99
CA LEU A 206 -21.30 -1.66 -7.90
C LEU A 206 -22.40 -1.96 -6.89
N ASN A 207 -22.21 -1.44 -5.68
CA ASN A 207 -23.28 -1.35 -4.70
C ASN A 207 -24.05 -0.05 -4.93
N THR A 208 -25.34 -0.14 -5.25
CA THR A 208 -26.22 1.04 -5.47
C THR A 208 -26.30 1.96 -4.26
N LYS A 209 -25.85 1.47 -3.09
CA LYS A 209 -25.70 2.24 -1.86
C LYS A 209 -24.84 3.49 -2.06
N TYR A 210 -23.84 3.44 -2.95
CA TYR A 210 -22.87 4.54 -3.14
C TYR A 210 -22.88 5.15 -4.54
N SER A 211 -23.38 4.44 -5.55
CA SER A 211 -23.45 4.97 -6.91
C SER A 211 -24.55 4.32 -7.71
N ILE A 212 -25.23 5.12 -8.53
CA ILE A 212 -26.26 4.68 -9.48
C ILE A 212 -25.73 4.53 -10.91
N GLN A 213 -24.46 4.86 -11.15
CA GLN A 213 -23.83 4.82 -12.47
C GLN A 213 -22.47 4.12 -12.42
N CYS A 214 -22.21 3.29 -13.42
CA CYS A 214 -20.94 2.61 -13.56
C CYS A 214 -19.80 3.55 -13.96
N PRO A 215 -18.59 3.38 -13.39
CA PRO A 215 -17.45 4.20 -13.73
C PRO A 215 -16.96 3.81 -15.13
N PHE A 216 -16.94 4.79 -16.04
CA PHE A 216 -16.41 4.73 -17.41
C PHE A 216 -17.14 3.76 -18.37
N ALA A 217 -17.18 4.08 -19.67
CA ALA A 217 -17.96 3.35 -20.68
C ALA A 217 -17.18 2.25 -21.44
N ASN A 218 -15.84 2.20 -21.36
CA ASN A 218 -15.03 1.28 -22.15
C ASN A 218 -14.41 0.15 -21.30
N HIS A 219 -15.21 -0.89 -21.09
CA HIS A 219 -14.94 -1.99 -20.16
C HIS A 219 -13.87 -3.01 -20.61
N SER A 220 -13.47 -3.00 -21.89
CA SER A 220 -12.67 -4.09 -22.49
C SER A 220 -11.18 -4.06 -22.13
N SER A 221 -10.63 -2.90 -21.77
CA SER A 221 -9.20 -2.71 -21.44
C SER A 221 -8.93 -2.58 -19.93
N MET A 222 -9.98 -2.58 -19.11
CA MET A 222 -9.86 -2.40 -17.67
C MET A 222 -9.42 -3.69 -16.98
N ALA A 223 -8.47 -3.57 -16.05
CA ALA A 223 -8.02 -4.67 -15.20
C ALA A 223 -8.27 -4.36 -13.72
N PHE A 224 -8.56 -5.39 -12.94
CA PHE A 224 -8.73 -5.24 -11.50
C PHE A 224 -7.38 -5.07 -10.81
N PHE A 225 -7.26 -4.05 -9.96
CA PHE A 225 -6.09 -3.87 -9.10
C PHE A 225 -6.28 -4.53 -7.72
N SER A 226 -7.49 -4.98 -7.41
CA SER A 226 -7.79 -5.85 -6.26
C SER A 226 -6.97 -7.15 -6.32
N ALA A 227 -6.81 -7.78 -5.17
CA ALA A 227 -6.04 -9.01 -5.02
C ALA A 227 -6.92 -10.27 -4.98
N GLY A 228 -8.18 -10.11 -4.57
CA GLY A 228 -9.11 -11.21 -4.44
C GLY A 228 -9.67 -11.71 -5.77
N SER A 229 -10.10 -12.98 -5.76
CA SER A 229 -10.65 -13.67 -6.92
C SER A 229 -12.10 -14.10 -6.72
N THR A 230 -12.76 -13.62 -5.67
CA THR A 230 -14.17 -13.94 -5.39
C THR A 230 -15.10 -13.02 -6.16
N SER A 231 -16.39 -13.35 -6.23
CA SER A 231 -17.41 -12.47 -6.82
C SER A 231 -17.43 -11.09 -6.17
N MET A 232 -17.15 -10.98 -4.86
CA MET A 232 -17.10 -9.69 -4.15
C MET A 232 -15.86 -8.84 -4.50
N SER A 233 -14.83 -9.46 -5.07
CA SER A 233 -13.61 -8.75 -5.51
C SER A 233 -13.78 -8.07 -6.87
N LYS A 234 -14.88 -8.36 -7.58
CA LYS A 234 -15.22 -7.84 -8.91
C LYS A 234 -15.93 -6.47 -8.86
N MET A 235 -15.52 -5.61 -7.93
CA MET A 235 -16.07 -4.25 -7.77
C MET A 235 -15.59 -3.36 -8.93
N ALA A 236 -16.50 -2.67 -9.63
CA ALA A 236 -16.13 -1.84 -10.78
C ALA A 236 -15.19 -0.68 -10.38
N ASP A 237 -15.32 -0.16 -9.16
CA ASP A 237 -14.38 0.84 -8.61
C ASP A 237 -12.96 0.31 -8.38
N ALA A 238 -12.77 -1.01 -8.38
CA ALA A 238 -11.47 -1.67 -8.29
C ALA A 238 -10.80 -1.91 -9.65
N GLN A 239 -11.32 -1.28 -10.72
CA GLN A 239 -10.80 -1.43 -12.08
C GLN A 239 -10.03 -0.20 -12.53
N PHE A 240 -8.93 -0.41 -13.26
CA PHE A 240 -8.11 0.64 -13.85
C PHE A 240 -7.50 0.17 -15.18
N VAL A 241 -7.24 1.11 -16.09
CA VAL A 241 -6.58 0.82 -17.37
C VAL A 241 -5.07 0.93 -17.17
N PHE A 242 -4.42 -0.21 -16.92
CA PHE A 242 -2.96 -0.24 -16.81
C PHE A 242 -2.30 -0.35 -18.19
N PRO A 243 -1.13 0.25 -18.39
CA PRO A 243 -0.27 -0.01 -19.54
C PRO A 243 0.03 -1.49 -19.76
N ALA A 244 0.10 -1.92 -21.01
CA ALA A 244 0.37 -3.32 -21.36
C ALA A 244 1.71 -3.82 -20.79
N TYR A 245 2.73 -2.96 -20.74
CA TYR A 245 4.02 -3.29 -20.14
C TYR A 245 3.89 -3.56 -18.63
N PHE A 246 3.22 -2.66 -17.90
CA PHE A 246 2.95 -2.85 -16.47
C PHE A 246 2.17 -4.14 -16.20
N GLN A 247 1.11 -4.41 -16.98
CA GLN A 247 0.28 -5.62 -16.80
C GLN A 247 1.07 -6.92 -16.96
N ARG A 248 2.05 -6.98 -17.86
CA ARG A 248 2.92 -8.16 -18.02
C ARG A 248 3.80 -8.38 -16.79
N ASN A 249 4.33 -7.31 -16.21
CA ASN A 249 5.26 -7.37 -15.08
C ASN A 249 4.58 -7.50 -13.71
N SER A 250 3.35 -6.97 -13.56
CA SER A 250 2.58 -7.03 -12.32
C SER A 250 2.14 -8.45 -11.93
N ARG A 251 2.21 -9.42 -12.86
CA ARG A 251 1.97 -10.85 -12.59
C ARG A 251 2.80 -11.38 -11.42
N THR A 252 4.02 -10.90 -11.25
CA THR A 252 4.89 -11.29 -10.14
C THR A 252 4.26 -10.97 -8.78
N VAL A 253 3.58 -9.82 -8.68
CA VAL A 253 2.92 -9.35 -7.45
C VAL A 253 1.70 -10.22 -7.14
N ALA A 254 0.90 -10.53 -8.17
CA ALA A 254 -0.24 -11.44 -8.03
C ALA A 254 0.20 -12.84 -7.56
N THR A 255 1.22 -13.42 -8.21
CA THR A 255 1.79 -14.72 -7.81
C THR A 255 2.30 -14.69 -6.38
N LYS A 256 3.06 -13.66 -5.97
CA LYS A 256 3.54 -13.55 -4.59
C LYS A 256 2.41 -13.37 -3.59
N THR A 257 1.35 -12.64 -3.95
CA THR A 257 0.17 -12.50 -3.10
C THR A 257 -0.51 -13.86 -2.87
N GLN A 258 -0.62 -14.68 -3.92
CA GLN A 258 -1.15 -16.04 -3.82
C GLN A 258 -0.23 -16.95 -2.98
N ASP A 259 1.09 -16.92 -3.20
CA ASP A 259 2.07 -17.69 -2.41
C ASP A 259 1.89 -17.41 -0.90
N TYR A 260 1.80 -16.14 -0.53
CA TYR A 260 1.60 -15.74 0.86
C TYR A 260 0.21 -16.12 1.37
N THR A 261 -0.83 -16.00 0.54
CA THR A 261 -2.20 -16.39 0.92
C THR A 261 -2.26 -17.89 1.21
N THR A 262 -1.65 -18.73 0.36
CA THR A 262 -1.54 -20.17 0.57
C THR A 262 -0.74 -20.49 1.83
N LYS A 263 0.41 -19.83 2.02
CA LYS A 263 1.29 -20.06 3.18
C LYS A 263 0.62 -19.71 4.52
N TYR A 264 -0.08 -18.57 4.57
CA TYR A 264 -0.65 -18.05 5.81
C TYR A 264 -2.15 -18.33 5.96
N ARG A 265 -2.78 -18.97 4.97
CA ARG A 265 -4.21 -19.31 4.84
C ARG A 265 -5.15 -18.10 4.73
N LYS A 266 -4.86 -17.01 5.43
CA LYS A 266 -5.66 -15.79 5.46
C LYS A 266 -4.76 -14.55 5.49
N LEU A 267 -5.07 -13.55 4.67
CA LEU A 267 -4.32 -12.30 4.57
C LEU A 267 -5.25 -11.10 4.48
N TYR A 268 -4.84 -10.00 5.12
CA TYR A 268 -5.47 -8.71 4.99
C TYR A 268 -4.68 -7.95 3.93
N VAL A 269 -5.34 -7.53 2.87
CA VAL A 269 -4.67 -6.95 1.71
C VAL A 269 -5.27 -5.59 1.40
N ILE A 270 -4.39 -4.59 1.29
CA ILE A 270 -4.74 -3.29 0.76
C ILE A 270 -4.06 -3.19 -0.61
N SER A 271 -4.83 -2.96 -1.67
CA SER A 271 -4.28 -2.66 -3.00
C SER A 271 -4.81 -1.31 -3.45
N GLY A 272 -3.97 -0.45 -4.01
CA GLY A 272 -4.45 0.86 -4.44
C GLY A 272 -3.55 1.54 -5.44
N LEU A 273 -4.05 2.70 -5.87
CA LEU A 273 -3.44 3.57 -6.85
C LEU A 273 -2.98 4.85 -6.15
N ALA A 274 -1.80 5.33 -6.52
CA ALA A 274 -1.23 6.56 -6.00
C ALA A 274 -0.68 7.44 -7.13
N THR A 275 -0.64 8.73 -6.87
CA THR A 275 -0.18 9.76 -7.81
C THR A 275 0.93 10.56 -7.13
N ASP A 276 2.12 10.54 -7.74
CA ASP A 276 3.36 11.22 -7.33
C ASP A 276 4.07 11.62 -8.63
N THR A 277 3.56 12.67 -9.28
CA THR A 277 4.05 13.14 -10.58
C THR A 277 5.36 13.89 -10.44
N ASN A 278 5.57 14.57 -9.31
CA ASN A 278 6.79 15.32 -9.00
C ASN A 278 7.92 14.44 -8.43
N ARG A 279 7.62 13.18 -8.08
CA ARG A 279 8.53 12.11 -7.62
C ARG A 279 9.17 12.40 -6.28
N ASP A 280 8.53 13.21 -5.46
CA ASP A 280 9.01 13.59 -4.14
C ASP A 280 8.76 12.50 -3.08
N GLY A 281 8.03 11.44 -3.45
CA GLY A 281 7.68 10.34 -2.56
C GLY A 281 6.44 10.62 -1.70
N HIS A 282 5.72 11.70 -1.97
CA HIS A 282 4.45 12.05 -1.36
C HIS A 282 3.32 11.94 -2.40
N ALA A 283 2.09 11.79 -1.90
CA ALA A 283 0.93 11.84 -2.77
C ALA A 283 0.68 13.29 -3.20
N ASP A 284 0.47 13.52 -4.49
CA ASP A 284 0.12 14.83 -5.03
C ASP A 284 -1.18 15.34 -4.40
N GLN A 285 -1.29 16.65 -4.14
CA GLN A 285 -2.52 17.21 -3.55
C GLN A 285 -3.69 17.18 -4.53
N LEU A 286 -3.42 17.50 -5.79
CA LEU A 286 -4.44 17.55 -6.84
C LEU A 286 -4.71 16.16 -7.40
N ALA A 287 -5.95 15.95 -7.86
CA ALA A 287 -6.31 14.79 -8.65
C ALA A 287 -5.41 14.67 -9.88
N GLY A 288 -5.06 13.44 -10.24
CA GLY A 288 -4.20 13.17 -11.39
C GLY A 288 -4.11 11.68 -11.69
N SER A 289 -3.64 11.38 -12.90
CA SER A 289 -3.46 10.00 -13.35
C SER A 289 -2.53 9.22 -12.41
N PRO A 290 -2.93 8.03 -11.94
CA PRO A 290 -2.09 7.19 -11.12
C PRO A 290 -0.73 6.92 -11.76
N THR A 291 0.33 7.18 -11.00
CA THR A 291 1.73 6.90 -11.38
C THR A 291 2.24 5.63 -10.72
N HIS A 292 1.58 5.17 -9.65
CA HIS A 292 2.00 4.03 -8.87
C HIS A 292 0.84 3.12 -8.52
N PHE A 293 1.14 1.83 -8.48
CA PHE A 293 0.30 0.82 -7.86
C PHE A 293 1.00 0.31 -6.60
N TYR A 294 0.25 0.19 -5.51
CA TYR A 294 0.77 -0.37 -4.27
C TYR A 294 -0.06 -1.54 -3.78
N ARG A 295 0.60 -2.47 -3.08
CA ARG A 295 -0.03 -3.59 -2.39
C ARG A 295 0.60 -3.80 -1.02
N ILE A 296 -0.23 -3.83 0.01
CA ILE A 296 0.17 -4.05 1.39
C ILE A 296 -0.46 -5.37 1.84
N LEU A 297 0.37 -6.33 2.21
CA LEU A 297 -0.02 -7.62 2.75
C LEU A 297 0.22 -7.62 4.25
N ILE A 298 -0.83 -7.88 5.02
CA ILE A 298 -0.79 -7.87 6.48
C ILE A 298 -1.26 -9.23 6.99
N ARG A 299 -0.46 -9.82 7.90
CA ARG A 299 -0.83 -11.01 8.65
C ARG A 299 -1.33 -10.60 10.03
N CYS A 300 -2.53 -11.04 10.40
CA CYS A 300 -3.04 -10.92 11.77
C CYS A 300 -2.53 -12.06 12.65
N LEU A 301 -2.13 -11.72 13.88
CA LEU A 301 -1.75 -12.72 14.91
C LEU A 301 -2.95 -13.15 15.76
N ASP A 302 -3.86 -12.22 16.06
CA ASP A 302 -5.04 -12.49 16.86
C ASP A 302 -6.21 -13.02 16.00
N SER A 303 -7.30 -13.41 16.66
CA SER A 303 -8.56 -13.75 16.01
C SER A 303 -9.02 -12.61 15.09
N TRP A 304 -9.19 -12.92 13.81
CA TRP A 304 -9.71 -12.01 12.80
C TRP A 304 -11.04 -11.44 13.27
N VAL A 305 -11.10 -10.12 13.47
CA VAL A 305 -12.38 -9.48 13.74
C VAL A 305 -13.09 -9.37 12.40
N SER A 306 -14.20 -10.10 12.25
CA SER A 306 -15.09 -9.95 11.10
C SER A 306 -15.86 -8.64 11.24
N THR A 307 -15.18 -7.52 11.00
CA THR A 307 -15.78 -6.20 10.93
C THR A 307 -16.05 -5.81 9.49
N ASN A 308 -16.91 -4.82 9.32
CA ASN A 308 -17.13 -4.10 8.09
C ASN A 308 -16.86 -2.63 8.41
N PRO A 309 -15.80 -1.98 7.88
CA PRO A 309 -14.70 -2.55 7.11
C PRO A 309 -13.91 -3.64 7.86
N PRO A 310 -13.24 -4.57 7.17
CA PRO A 310 -12.39 -5.56 7.82
C PRO A 310 -11.25 -4.92 8.61
N ALA A 311 -10.86 -5.50 9.74
CA ALA A 311 -9.81 -4.94 10.59
C ALA A 311 -8.91 -6.01 11.23
N CYS A 312 -7.68 -5.61 11.52
CA CYS A 312 -6.65 -6.43 12.17
C CYS A 312 -6.19 -5.75 13.46
N LYS A 313 -6.57 -6.28 14.62
CA LYS A 313 -6.24 -5.66 15.92
C LYS A 313 -4.76 -5.80 16.29
N ASN A 314 -4.17 -6.96 15.99
CA ASN A 314 -2.77 -7.26 16.28
C ASN A 314 -2.10 -7.76 14.99
N THR A 315 -1.34 -6.85 14.38
CA THR A 315 -0.60 -7.12 13.15
C THR A 315 0.72 -7.81 13.51
N GLY A 316 0.94 -9.00 12.95
CA GLY A 316 2.18 -9.73 13.21
C GLY A 316 3.31 -9.32 12.30
N CYS A 317 3.00 -9.18 11.02
CA CYS A 317 3.94 -8.74 10.01
C CYS A 317 3.17 -8.02 8.89
N ALA A 318 3.79 -6.97 8.35
CA ALA A 318 3.36 -6.33 7.11
C ALA A 318 4.45 -6.44 6.03
N ARG A 319 4.02 -6.49 4.77
CA ARG A 319 4.86 -6.37 3.58
C ARG A 319 4.17 -5.42 2.62
N ALA A 320 4.79 -4.27 2.37
CA ALA A 320 4.32 -3.29 1.42
C ALA A 320 5.16 -3.34 0.14
N PHE A 321 4.51 -3.18 -0.99
CA PHE A 321 5.12 -3.07 -2.29
C PHE A 321 4.55 -1.85 -3.01
N THR A 322 5.41 -1.09 -3.67
CA THR A 322 5.02 0.06 -4.49
C THR A 322 5.73 -0.08 -5.83
N PHE A 323 4.98 -0.01 -6.92
CA PHE A 323 5.46 -0.21 -8.27
C PHE A 323 5.10 1.02 -9.12
N PRO A 324 6.08 1.63 -9.81
CA PRO A 324 5.78 2.64 -10.80
C PRO A 324 4.99 1.99 -11.96
N ILE A 325 3.97 2.69 -12.42
CA ILE A 325 3.15 2.33 -13.57
C ILE A 325 3.87 2.88 -14.80
N LEU A 326 4.57 2.00 -15.52
CA LEU A 326 5.38 2.36 -16.68
C LEU A 326 4.80 1.77 -17.98
N ASP A 327 4.90 2.54 -19.05
CA ASP A 327 4.52 2.12 -20.41
C ASP A 327 5.61 1.29 -21.11
N GLU A 328 6.85 1.40 -20.66
CA GLU A 328 8.03 0.74 -21.21
C GLU A 328 9.10 0.47 -20.13
N GLN A 329 10.22 -0.14 -20.56
CA GLN A 329 11.30 -0.60 -19.68
C GLN A 329 12.20 0.54 -19.18
#